data_AF-A0A851VCJ0-F1
#
_entry.id   AF-A0A851VCJ0-F1
#
_cell.length_a   1.000
_cell.length_b   1.000
_cell.length_c   1.000
_cell.angle_alpha   90.00
_cell.angle_beta   90.00
_cell.angle_gamma   90.00
#
_symmetry.space_group_name_H-M   'P 1'
#
loop_
_entity.id
_entity.type
_entity.pdbx_description
1 polymer ?
#
loop_
_entity_poly.entity_id
_entity_poly.type
_entity_poly.pdbx_seq_one_letter_code
_entity_poly.pdbx_strand_id
1 'polypeptide(L)'
;PLQQLQPKVVSKRLRTSQRKPREPQIPRSLIKEAFRHFAKMPVTADAFKIVEKCSERYFMQLSDDLEAYTHHAGRKTVEPADLEVLMRRQGLVTDQMPLNVLIERHFPLQYRKLLIPVAVSGNKVISSK
;
A
#
# COMPACT_ATOMS: atom_id res chain seq x y z
N PRO A 1 65.17 20.67 17.11
CA PRO A 1 64.67 20.95 15.74
C PRO A 1 63.38 20.18 15.48
N LEU A 2 62.23 20.84 15.63
CA LEU A 2 60.90 20.25 15.43
C LEU A 2 60.54 20.36 13.95
N GLN A 3 60.53 19.24 13.22
CA GLN A 3 60.02 19.17 11.85
C GLN A 3 58.49 19.33 11.87
N GLN A 4 58.00 20.45 11.34
CA GLN A 4 56.58 20.66 11.08
C GLN A 4 56.14 19.80 9.89
N LEU A 5 55.27 18.82 10.15
CA LEU A 5 54.52 18.10 9.11
C LEU A 5 53.30 18.94 8.74
N GLN A 6 53.29 19.51 7.53
CA GLN A 6 52.11 20.19 7.00
C GLN A 6 51.01 19.18 6.65
N PRO A 7 49.75 19.40 7.06
CA PRO A 7 48.66 18.49 6.73
C PRO A 7 48.23 18.69 5.26
N LYS A 8 48.22 17.58 4.53
CA LYS A 8 47.79 17.45 3.14
C LYS A 8 46.30 17.77 3.05
N VAL A 9 45.93 18.86 2.37
CA VAL A 9 44.53 19.25 2.16
C VAL A 9 43.85 18.24 1.24
N VAL A 10 43.11 17.30 1.83
CA VAL A 10 42.26 16.37 1.09
C VAL A 10 41.01 17.14 0.64
N SER A 11 40.96 17.47 -0.64
CA SER A 11 39.78 18.07 -1.28
C SER A 11 38.57 17.12 -1.13
N LYS A 12 37.64 17.44 -0.22
CA LYS A 12 36.33 16.79 -0.14
C LYS A 12 35.53 17.16 -1.39
N ARG A 13 35.56 16.29 -2.41
CA ARG A 13 34.55 16.31 -3.47
C ARG A 13 33.19 15.93 -2.87
N LEU A 14 32.42 16.93 -2.45
CA LEU A 14 30.98 16.81 -2.25
C LEU A 14 30.36 16.48 -3.61
N ARG A 15 30.20 15.19 -3.91
CA ARG A 15 29.34 14.74 -5.00
C ARG A 15 27.90 14.97 -4.55
N THR A 16 27.38 16.16 -4.78
CA THR A 16 25.94 16.43 -4.74
C THR A 16 25.30 15.68 -5.91
N SER A 17 24.98 14.41 -5.69
CA SER A 17 24.07 13.69 -6.57
C SER A 17 22.71 14.36 -6.43
N GLN A 18 22.38 15.22 -7.39
CA GLN A 18 21.01 15.65 -7.70
C GLN A 18 20.22 14.39 -8.06
N ARG A 19 19.83 13.59 -7.05
CA ARG A 19 18.85 12.52 -7.23
C ARG A 19 17.54 13.24 -7.48
N LYS A 20 17.01 13.10 -8.70
CA LYS A 20 15.60 13.38 -8.98
C LYS A 20 14.75 12.82 -7.83
N PRO A 21 13.72 13.55 -7.35
CA PRO A 21 12.81 13.02 -6.36
C PRO A 21 12.33 11.66 -6.87
N ARG A 22 12.68 10.58 -6.15
CA ARG A 22 12.14 9.27 -6.48
C ARG A 22 10.65 9.37 -6.19
N GLU A 23 9.83 8.93 -7.13
CA GLU A 23 8.39 8.77 -6.87
C GLU A 23 8.21 8.00 -5.56
N PRO A 24 7.22 8.38 -4.75
CA PRO A 24 6.99 7.73 -3.46
C PRO A 24 6.67 6.25 -3.71
N GLN A 25 7.61 5.39 -3.36
CA GLN A 25 7.44 3.93 -3.45
C GLN A 25 7.18 3.36 -2.06
N ILE A 26 6.41 2.27 -2.02
CA ILE A 26 6.25 1.49 -0.79
C ILE A 26 7.62 0.98 -0.33
N PRO A 27 7.94 1.06 0.98
CA PRO A 27 9.19 0.54 1.49
C PRO A 27 9.40 -0.92 1.10
N ARG A 28 10.54 -1.23 0.49
CA ARG A 28 10.89 -2.60 0.05
C ARG A 28 10.83 -3.61 1.18
N SER A 29 11.17 -3.20 2.41
CA SER A 29 11.05 -4.04 3.61
C SER A 29 9.62 -4.51 3.83
N LEU A 30 8.65 -3.59 3.71
CA LEU A 30 7.23 -3.88 3.89
C LEU A 30 6.70 -4.84 2.81
N ILE A 31 7.06 -4.62 1.54
CA ILE A 31 6.67 -5.52 0.43
C ILE A 31 7.19 -6.94 0.72
N LYS A 32 8.47 -7.07 1.11
CA LYS A 32 9.08 -8.36 1.42
C LYS A 32 8.45 -9.04 2.62
N GLU A 33 8.17 -8.28 3.68
CA GLU A 33 7.53 -8.80 4.90
C GLU A 33 6.11 -9.31 4.61
N ALA A 34 5.29 -8.51 3.93
CA ALA A 34 3.94 -8.91 3.53
C ALA A 34 3.97 -10.16 2.64
N PHE A 35 4.82 -10.18 1.61
CA PHE A 35 4.90 -11.33 0.71
C PHE A 35 5.35 -12.60 1.43
N ARG A 36 6.36 -12.52 2.30
CA ARG A 36 6.81 -13.68 3.11
C ARG A 36 5.71 -14.18 4.03
N HIS A 37 4.96 -13.26 4.65
CA HIS A 37 3.86 -13.61 5.53
C HIS A 37 2.82 -14.48 4.80
N PHE A 38 2.49 -14.19 3.54
CA PHE A 38 1.51 -14.97 2.78
C PHE A 38 2.09 -16.17 2.04
N ALA A 39 3.33 -16.08 1.53
CA ALA A 39 3.94 -17.15 0.75
C ALA A 39 4.26 -18.42 1.58
N LYS A 40 4.51 -18.26 2.89
CA LYS A 40 4.84 -19.35 3.83
C LYS A 40 5.99 -20.28 3.38
N MET A 41 6.85 -19.81 2.48
CA MET A 41 7.97 -20.56 1.93
C MET A 41 9.19 -19.66 1.68
N PRO A 42 10.40 -20.22 1.53
CA PRO A 42 11.58 -19.46 1.14
C PRO A 42 11.41 -18.84 -0.26
N VAL A 43 11.82 -17.58 -0.41
CA VAL A 43 11.71 -16.81 -1.66
C VAL A 43 13.07 -16.24 -2.01
N THR A 44 13.50 -16.37 -3.26
CA THR A 44 14.81 -15.90 -3.73
C THR A 44 14.88 -14.38 -3.79
N ALA A 45 16.10 -13.84 -3.72
CA ALA A 45 16.31 -12.39 -3.81
C ALA A 45 15.82 -11.80 -5.15
N ASP A 46 15.96 -12.54 -6.24
CA ASP A 46 15.50 -12.11 -7.57
C ASP A 46 13.98 -12.14 -7.70
N ALA A 47 13.30 -13.13 -7.09
CA ALA A 47 11.84 -13.15 -7.03
C ALA A 47 11.29 -11.90 -6.32
N PHE A 48 11.93 -11.46 -5.22
CA PHE A 48 11.52 -10.22 -4.57
C PHE A 48 11.66 -8.98 -5.45
N LYS A 49 12.65 -8.90 -6.34
CA LYS A 49 12.77 -7.79 -7.30
C LYS A 49 11.58 -7.77 -8.28
N ILE A 50 11.05 -8.93 -8.64
CA ILE A 50 9.86 -9.04 -9.48
C ILE A 50 8.61 -8.61 -8.69
N VAL A 51 8.46 -9.06 -7.45
CA VAL A 51 7.35 -8.65 -6.57
C VAL A 51 7.34 -7.14 -6.35
N GLU A 52 8.50 -6.51 -6.15
CA GLU A 52 8.63 -5.04 -6.06
C GLU A 52 8.08 -4.36 -7.33
N LYS A 53 8.49 -4.80 -8.53
CA LYS A 53 7.98 -4.26 -9.80
C LYS A 53 6.48 -4.51 -10.02
N CYS A 54 5.99 -5.69 -9.62
CA CYS A 54 4.57 -6.01 -9.69
C CYS A 54 3.76 -5.10 -8.76
N SER A 55 4.28 -4.79 -7.58
CA SER A 55 3.65 -3.88 -6.63
C SER A 55 3.58 -2.46 -7.20
N GLU A 56 4.66 -1.96 -7.83
CA GLU A 56 4.65 -0.67 -8.52
C GLU A 56 3.56 -0.62 -9.60
N ARG A 57 3.50 -1.63 -10.48
CA ARG A 57 2.46 -1.73 -11.51
C ARG A 57 1.04 -1.82 -10.95
N TYR A 58 0.87 -2.53 -9.83
CA TYR A 58 -0.42 -2.64 -9.17
C TYR A 58 -0.95 -1.28 -8.72
N PHE A 59 -0.12 -0.44 -8.10
CA PHE A 59 -0.56 0.89 -7.66
C PHE A 59 -0.79 1.87 -8.81
N MET A 60 -0.04 1.75 -9.92
CA MET A 60 -0.34 2.52 -11.13
C MET A 60 -1.72 2.17 -11.68
N GLN A 61 -1.98 0.88 -11.91
CA GLN A 61 -3.28 0.42 -12.41
C GLN A 61 -4.43 0.79 -11.47
N LEU A 62 -4.23 0.64 -10.16
CA LEU A 62 -5.22 1.00 -9.16
C LEU A 62 -5.55 2.49 -9.19
N SER A 63 -4.54 3.34 -9.42
CA SER A 63 -4.75 4.79 -9.52
C SER A 63 -5.60 5.15 -10.75
N ASP A 64 -5.28 4.57 -11.91
CA ASP A 64 -6.03 4.79 -13.15
C ASP A 64 -7.48 4.30 -13.02
N ASP A 65 -7.69 3.17 -12.35
CA ASP A 65 -9.01 2.59 -12.10
C ASP A 65 -9.87 3.48 -11.19
N LEU A 66 -9.28 4.00 -10.11
CA LEU A 66 -9.98 4.90 -9.18
C LEU A 66 -10.29 6.26 -9.82
N GLU A 67 -9.39 6.77 -10.67
CA GLU A 67 -9.67 7.98 -11.46
C GLU A 67 -10.88 7.75 -12.37
N ALA A 68 -10.96 6.62 -13.06
CA ALA A 68 -12.09 6.30 -13.92
C ALA A 68 -13.41 6.21 -13.14
N TYR A 69 -13.42 5.58 -11.96
CA TYR A 69 -14.63 5.45 -11.13
C TYR A 69 -15.09 6.79 -10.55
N THR A 70 -14.17 7.57 -10.01
CA THR A 70 -14.49 8.89 -9.46
C THR A 70 -15.02 9.83 -10.54
N HIS A 71 -14.37 9.85 -11.71
CA HIS A 71 -14.80 10.64 -12.85
C HIS A 71 -16.16 10.18 -13.38
N HIS A 72 -16.41 8.87 -13.47
CA HIS A 72 -17.71 8.33 -13.87
C HIS A 72 -18.84 8.77 -12.93
N ALA A 73 -18.56 8.88 -11.63
CA ALA A 73 -19.49 9.41 -10.63
C ALA A 73 -19.57 10.95 -10.60
N GLY A 74 -18.87 11.66 -11.49
CA GLY A 74 -18.84 13.14 -11.53
C GLY A 74 -18.12 13.78 -10.34
N ARG A 75 -17.31 13.00 -9.61
CA ARG A 75 -16.55 13.45 -8.43
C ARG A 75 -15.07 13.63 -8.76
N LYS A 76 -14.37 14.38 -7.91
CA LYS A 76 -12.90 14.52 -7.93
C LYS A 76 -12.22 13.86 -6.73
N THR A 77 -13.02 13.31 -5.81
CA THR A 77 -12.57 12.70 -4.56
C THR A 77 -12.92 11.22 -4.61
N VAL A 78 -11.95 10.38 -4.27
CA VAL A 78 -12.14 8.93 -4.11
C VAL A 78 -12.94 8.67 -2.85
N GLU A 79 -14.05 7.95 -3.01
CA GLU A 79 -14.94 7.55 -1.91
C GLU A 79 -14.77 6.05 -1.61
N PRO A 80 -15.16 5.57 -0.42
CA PRO A 80 -15.11 4.15 -0.08
C PRO A 80 -15.86 3.24 -1.07
N ALA A 81 -16.93 3.75 -1.68
CA ALA A 81 -17.69 3.04 -2.70
C ALA A 81 -16.87 2.74 -3.97
N ASP A 82 -15.93 3.63 -4.35
CA ASP A 82 -15.07 3.41 -5.52
C ASP A 82 -14.09 2.25 -5.25
N LEU A 83 -13.58 2.15 -4.02
CA LEU A 83 -12.75 1.03 -3.58
C LEU A 83 -13.55 -0.27 -3.49
N GLU A 84 -14.79 -0.24 -3.01
CA GLU A 84 -15.64 -1.42 -2.96
C GLU A 84 -15.92 -1.95 -4.38
N VAL A 85 -16.23 -1.07 -5.33
CA VAL A 85 -16.41 -1.42 -6.75
C VAL A 85 -15.12 -2.01 -7.34
N LEU A 86 -13.97 -1.39 -7.08
CA LEU A 86 -12.67 -1.92 -7.50
C LEU A 86 -12.46 -3.35 -6.99
N MET A 87 -12.64 -3.56 -5.68
CA MET A 87 -12.41 -4.86 -5.05
C MET A 87 -13.45 -5.91 -5.48
N ARG A 88 -14.68 -5.51 -5.80
CA ARG A 88 -15.69 -6.39 -6.40
C ARG A 88 -15.30 -6.78 -7.83
N ARG A 89 -14.76 -5.85 -8.63
CA ARG A 89 -14.22 -6.14 -9.98
C ARG A 89 -13.00 -7.05 -9.93
N GLN A 90 -12.17 -6.94 -8.90
CA GLN A 90 -11.03 -7.84 -8.64
C GLN A 90 -11.46 -9.22 -8.11
N GLY A 91 -12.74 -9.43 -7.82
CA GLY A 91 -13.27 -10.69 -7.28
C GLY A 91 -12.95 -10.92 -5.79
N LEU A 92 -12.46 -9.90 -5.08
CA LEU A 92 -12.17 -9.98 -3.64
C LEU A 92 -13.43 -9.79 -2.81
N VAL A 93 -14.26 -8.79 -3.17
CA VAL A 93 -15.55 -8.53 -2.52
C VAL A 93 -16.63 -9.29 -3.28
N THR A 94 -17.37 -10.12 -2.55
CA THR A 94 -18.52 -10.88 -3.06
C THR A 94 -19.63 -10.88 -2.01
N ASP A 95 -20.81 -11.38 -2.37
CA ASP A 95 -21.94 -11.41 -1.41
C ASP A 95 -21.65 -12.35 -0.23
N GLN A 96 -20.77 -13.35 -0.41
CA GLN A 96 -20.27 -14.22 0.65
C GLN A 96 -19.07 -13.64 1.40
N MET A 97 -18.38 -12.67 0.81
CA MET A 97 -17.18 -12.03 1.35
C MET A 97 -17.31 -10.51 1.24
N PRO A 98 -18.14 -9.88 2.09
CA PRO A 98 -18.33 -8.44 2.06
C PRO A 98 -17.08 -7.69 2.58
N LEU A 99 -16.95 -6.42 2.20
CA LEU A 99 -15.76 -5.61 2.47
C LEU A 99 -15.41 -5.50 3.96
N ASN A 100 -16.41 -5.38 4.84
CA ASN A 100 -16.23 -5.36 6.29
C ASN A 100 -15.55 -6.63 6.81
N VAL A 101 -15.90 -7.81 6.27
CA VAL A 101 -15.27 -9.08 6.66
C VAL A 101 -13.81 -9.12 6.22
N LEU A 102 -13.47 -8.57 5.05
CA LEU A 102 -12.07 -8.45 4.61
C LEU A 102 -11.27 -7.52 5.54
N ILE A 103 -11.86 -6.39 5.94
CA ILE A 103 -11.24 -5.46 6.90
C ILE A 103 -10.97 -6.17 8.23
N GLU A 104 -11.95 -6.91 8.75
CA GLU A 104 -11.80 -7.67 10.00
C GLU A 104 -10.72 -8.77 9.92
N ARG A 105 -10.51 -9.37 8.75
CA ARG A 105 -9.49 -10.42 8.57
C ARG A 105 -8.08 -9.86 8.40
N HIS A 106 -7.93 -8.78 7.65
CA HIS A 106 -6.61 -8.34 7.17
C HIS A 106 -6.08 -7.08 7.86
N PHE A 107 -6.91 -6.30 8.55
CA PHE A 107 -6.45 -5.06 9.18
C PHE A 107 -6.16 -5.26 10.67
N PRO A 108 -5.15 -4.59 11.23
CA PRO A 108 -4.99 -4.46 12.68
C PRO A 108 -6.18 -3.76 13.35
N LEU A 109 -6.42 -4.06 14.63
CA LEU A 109 -7.59 -3.56 15.39
C LEU A 109 -7.75 -2.03 15.34
N GLN A 110 -6.65 -1.28 15.40
CA GLN A 110 -6.67 0.19 15.35
C GLN A 110 -7.31 0.75 14.07
N TYR A 111 -7.05 0.11 12.92
CA TYR A 111 -7.63 0.54 11.66
C TYR A 111 -9.07 0.05 11.48
N ARG A 112 -9.41 -1.12 12.03
CA ARG A 112 -10.80 -1.60 12.03
C ARG A 112 -11.73 -0.63 12.74
N LYS A 113 -11.33 -0.10 13.89
CA LYS A 113 -12.13 0.86 14.66
C LYS A 113 -12.45 2.14 13.89
N LEU A 114 -11.58 2.55 12.97
CA LEU A 114 -11.81 3.73 12.12
C LEU A 114 -12.79 3.45 10.99
N LEU A 115 -12.74 2.24 10.41
CA LEU A 115 -13.55 1.85 9.25
C LEU A 115 -14.90 1.23 9.61
N ILE A 116 -14.98 0.58 10.78
CA ILE A 116 -16.17 -0.11 11.31
C ILE A 116 -16.38 0.40 12.74
N PRO A 117 -16.86 1.64 12.91
CA PRO A 117 -17.09 2.21 14.24
C PRO A 117 -18.27 1.54 14.96
N VAL A 118 -19.19 0.95 14.19
CA VAL A 118 -20.37 0.23 14.69
C VAL A 118 -20.49 -1.08 13.92
N ALA A 119 -20.94 -2.14 14.59
CA ALA A 119 -21.13 -3.43 13.97
C ALA A 119 -22.19 -3.33 12.85
N VAL A 120 -21.73 -3.49 11.61
CA VAL A 120 -22.59 -3.68 10.42
C VAL A 120 -22.92 -5.16 10.25
N SER A 121 -23.41 -5.78 11.32
CA SER A 121 -23.99 -7.11 11.21
C SER A 121 -25.32 -6.95 10.49
N GLY A 122 -25.55 -7.70 9.40
CA GLY A 122 -26.79 -7.71 8.61
C GLY A 122 -28.03 -8.21 9.36
N ASN A 123 -28.06 -8.05 10.68
CA ASN A 123 -29.17 -8.34 11.56
C ASN A 123 -30.35 -7.45 11.16
N LYS A 124 -31.32 -8.06 10.47
CA LYS A 124 -32.59 -7.43 10.16
C LYS A 124 -33.41 -7.35 11.45
N VAL A 125 -33.41 -6.19 12.11
CA VAL A 125 -34.28 -5.95 13.28
C VAL A 125 -35.72 -5.88 12.76
N ILE A 126 -36.46 -6.98 12.88
CA ILE A 126 -37.88 -7.00 12.61
C ILE A 126 -38.57 -6.50 13.88
N SER A 127 -39.05 -5.26 13.86
CA SER A 127 -39.88 -4.75 14.95
C SER A 127 -41.24 -5.43 14.89
N SER A 128 -41.56 -6.28 15.87
CA SER A 128 -42.91 -6.78 16.08
C SER A 128 -43.76 -5.65 16.67
N LYS A 129 -44.78 -5.21 15.93
CA LYS A 129 -45.89 -4.43 16.51
C LYS A 129 -46.80 -5.33 17.32
#